data_AF-A0A936FGD5-F1
#
_entry.id   AF-A0A936FGD5-F1
#
_cell.length_a   1.000
_cell.length_b   1.000
_cell.length_c   1.000
_cell.angle_alpha   90.00
_cell.angle_beta   90.00
_cell.angle_gamma   90.00
#
_symmetry.space_group_name_H-M   'P 1'
#
loop_
_entity.id
_entity.type
_entity.pdbx_description
1 polymer ?
#
loop_
_entity_poly.entity_id
_entity_poly.type
_entity_poly.pdbx_seq_one_letter_code
_entity_poly.pdbx_strand_id
1 'polypeptide(L)'
;MNAPHPPWQALAAEDLRALAWLHTQERPPEVLAALYASGFPATLTLVGADAAEAQAMDAALRALASSRCEEDAPGALPASSADELAADYAAIYLTHALRASPHESVWRDDDHLMLQGPTFAVRAFYRRHGIQVSDWRARADDHLVHELEFVALLLERGDEREAARFLKTHLLAWLPDFARRVAQRAATPFYAALAGLTLAACEACQRRLPSVAALPPVVADGPAGAPGCG
;
A
#
# COMPACT_ATOMS: atom_id res chain seq x y z
N MET A 1 10.37 -30.36 -20.76
CA MET A 1 11.25 -29.21 -20.49
C MET A 1 10.53 -28.36 -19.46
N ASN A 2 11.01 -28.33 -18.21
CA ASN A 2 10.43 -27.44 -17.20
C ASN A 2 10.73 -26.00 -17.62
N ALA A 3 9.70 -25.15 -17.71
CA ALA A 3 9.92 -23.72 -17.87
C ALA A 3 10.74 -23.22 -16.67
N PRO A 4 11.74 -22.34 -16.88
CA PRO A 4 12.45 -21.75 -15.75
C PRO A 4 11.44 -21.02 -14.85
N HIS A 5 11.54 -21.24 -13.55
CA HIS A 5 10.71 -20.50 -12.59
C HIS A 5 11.02 -19.00 -12.74
N PRO A 6 9.99 -18.13 -12.70
CA PRO A 6 10.20 -16.69 -12.76
C PRO A 6 11.13 -16.24 -11.63
N PRO A 7 11.98 -15.24 -11.87
CA PRO A 7 12.86 -14.69 -10.85
C PRO A 7 12.01 -14.09 -9.71
N TRP A 8 12.50 -14.15 -8.46
CA TRP A 8 11.72 -13.73 -7.29
C TRP A 8 11.26 -12.26 -7.39
N GLN A 9 12.01 -11.42 -8.10
CA GLN A 9 11.70 -10.02 -8.35
C GLN A 9 10.41 -9.86 -9.16
N ALA A 10 10.19 -10.72 -10.16
CA ALA A 10 8.97 -10.71 -10.96
C ALA A 10 7.75 -11.10 -10.12
N LEU A 11 7.88 -12.15 -9.31
CA LEU A 11 6.82 -12.57 -8.39
C LEU A 11 6.52 -11.52 -7.31
N ALA A 12 7.57 -10.90 -6.75
CA ALA A 12 7.40 -9.80 -5.80
C ALA A 12 6.75 -8.56 -6.45
N ALA A 13 7.05 -8.27 -7.72
CA ALA A 13 6.38 -7.21 -8.45
C ALA A 13 4.90 -7.51 -8.68
N GLU A 14 4.55 -8.76 -9.03
CA GLU A 14 3.16 -9.21 -9.15
C GLU A 14 2.39 -9.05 -7.83
N ASP A 15 2.99 -9.48 -6.70
CA ASP A 15 2.40 -9.31 -5.36
C ASP A 15 2.13 -7.83 -5.05
N LEU A 16 3.10 -6.95 -5.27
CA LEU A 16 2.97 -5.51 -5.03
C LEU A 16 1.91 -4.87 -5.94
N ARG A 17 1.80 -5.29 -7.20
CA ARG A 17 0.76 -4.85 -8.12
C ARG A 17 -0.63 -5.33 -7.71
N ALA A 18 -0.76 -6.55 -7.20
CA ALA A 18 -2.03 -7.05 -6.68
C ALA A 18 -2.51 -6.22 -5.48
N LEU A 19 -1.60 -5.90 -4.55
CA LEU A 19 -1.89 -5.03 -3.41
C LEU A 19 -2.22 -3.59 -3.87
N ALA A 20 -1.46 -3.03 -4.81
CA ALA A 20 -1.74 -1.73 -5.40
C ALA A 20 -3.14 -1.68 -6.06
N TRP A 21 -3.54 -2.75 -6.75
CA TRP A 21 -4.86 -2.88 -7.35
C TRP A 21 -5.98 -2.91 -6.30
N LEU A 22 -5.77 -3.55 -5.15
CA LEU A 22 -6.73 -3.53 -4.03
C LEU A 22 -6.86 -2.14 -3.40
N HIS A 23 -5.79 -1.34 -3.39
CA HIS A 23 -5.81 0.04 -2.91
C HIS A 23 -6.35 1.07 -3.93
N THR A 24 -6.53 0.67 -5.20
CA THR A 24 -6.82 1.62 -6.30
C THR A 24 -8.22 2.19 -6.27
N GLN A 25 -9.21 1.37 -5.96
CA GLN A 25 -10.64 1.70 -5.98
C GLN A 25 -11.39 0.73 -5.09
N GLU A 26 -12.59 1.11 -4.68
CA GLU A 26 -13.51 0.23 -4.00
C GLU A 26 -13.75 -1.04 -4.83
N ARG A 27 -13.72 -2.20 -4.17
CA ARG A 27 -14.00 -3.50 -4.79
C ARG A 27 -15.31 -4.02 -4.24
N PRO A 28 -16.28 -4.38 -5.11
CA PRO A 28 -17.50 -4.97 -4.61
C PRO A 28 -17.21 -6.37 -4.06
N PRO A 29 -17.99 -6.87 -3.09
CA PRO A 29 -17.73 -8.15 -2.43
C PRO A 29 -17.56 -9.34 -3.38
N GLU A 30 -18.22 -9.34 -4.55
CA GLU A 30 -18.11 -10.42 -5.55
C GLU A 30 -16.72 -10.51 -6.17
N VAL A 31 -16.09 -9.36 -6.39
CA VAL A 31 -14.74 -9.29 -6.94
C VAL A 31 -13.75 -9.78 -5.90
N LEU A 32 -13.96 -9.43 -4.62
CA LEU A 32 -13.13 -9.91 -3.51
C LEU A 32 -13.30 -11.41 -3.27
N ALA A 33 -14.52 -11.94 -3.35
CA ALA A 33 -14.79 -13.37 -3.25
C ALA A 33 -14.18 -14.16 -4.42
N ALA A 34 -14.22 -13.62 -5.65
CA ALA A 34 -13.57 -14.23 -6.81
C ALA A 34 -12.04 -14.23 -6.69
N LEU A 35 -11.47 -13.15 -6.16
CA LEU A 35 -10.05 -13.07 -5.83
C LEU A 35 -9.66 -14.14 -4.80
N TYR A 36 -10.46 -14.31 -3.75
CA TYR A 36 -10.27 -15.34 -2.74
C TYR A 36 -10.32 -16.76 -3.32
N ALA A 37 -11.33 -17.04 -4.16
CA ALA A 37 -11.47 -18.33 -4.85
C ALA A 37 -10.29 -18.63 -5.80
N SER A 38 -9.55 -17.60 -6.23
CA SER A 38 -8.35 -17.73 -7.06
C SER A 38 -7.08 -18.02 -6.24
N GLY A 39 -7.19 -18.11 -4.90
CA GLY A 39 -6.11 -18.51 -4.00
C GLY A 39 -5.41 -17.36 -3.27
N PHE A 40 -5.79 -16.10 -3.51
CA PHE A 40 -5.30 -14.97 -2.72
C PHE A 40 -5.88 -15.02 -1.29
N PRO A 41 -5.11 -14.72 -0.22
CA PRO A 41 -3.73 -14.22 -0.22
C PRO A 41 -2.67 -15.32 -0.20
N ALA A 42 -3.04 -16.61 -0.14
CA ALA A 42 -2.10 -17.73 -0.01
C ALA A 42 -1.14 -17.89 -1.20
N THR A 43 -1.47 -17.31 -2.35
CA THR A 43 -0.60 -17.28 -3.54
C THR A 43 0.48 -16.20 -3.50
N LEU A 44 0.48 -15.29 -2.50
CA LEU A 44 1.53 -14.28 -2.37
C LEU A 44 2.89 -14.92 -2.09
N THR A 45 3.95 -14.33 -2.66
CA THR A 45 5.32 -14.83 -2.54
C THR A 45 6.18 -14.01 -1.57
N LEU A 46 5.81 -12.75 -1.34
CA LEU A 46 6.42 -11.85 -0.37
C LEU A 46 5.99 -12.19 1.06
N VAL A 47 4.70 -12.50 1.26
CA VAL A 47 4.11 -12.84 2.56
C VAL A 47 3.59 -14.27 2.51
N GLY A 48 4.17 -15.15 3.33
CA GLY A 48 3.76 -16.55 3.40
C GLY A 48 2.36 -16.72 4.00
N ALA A 49 1.65 -17.78 3.60
CA ALA A 49 0.29 -18.07 4.08
C ALA A 49 0.20 -18.32 5.60
N ASP A 50 1.32 -18.62 6.24
CA ASP A 50 1.46 -18.79 7.69
C ASP A 50 1.68 -17.48 8.45
N ALA A 51 1.96 -16.37 7.75
CA ALA A 51 2.08 -15.06 8.37
C ALA A 51 0.73 -14.56 8.90
N ALA A 52 0.75 -13.88 10.04
CA ALA A 52 -0.45 -13.38 10.70
C ALA A 52 -1.26 -12.45 9.79
N GLU A 53 -0.59 -11.63 8.97
CA GLU A 53 -1.23 -10.69 8.04
C GLU A 53 -1.92 -11.41 6.88
N ALA A 54 -1.32 -12.49 6.37
CA ALA A 54 -1.95 -13.32 5.34
C ALA A 54 -3.15 -14.08 5.90
N GLN A 55 -3.05 -14.62 7.13
CA GLN A 55 -4.17 -15.28 7.82
C GLN A 55 -5.32 -14.31 8.13
N ALA A 56 -5.02 -13.07 8.53
CA ALA A 56 -6.03 -12.05 8.75
C ALA A 56 -6.77 -11.71 7.45
N MET A 57 -6.06 -11.59 6.33
CA MET A 57 -6.66 -11.36 5.03
C MET A 57 -7.47 -12.57 4.54
N ASP A 58 -6.96 -13.80 4.72
CA ASP A 58 -7.70 -15.04 4.42
C ASP A 58 -9.01 -15.08 5.20
N ALA A 59 -8.98 -14.81 6.51
CA ALA A 59 -10.18 -14.80 7.35
C ALA A 59 -11.19 -13.73 6.91
N ALA A 60 -10.72 -12.52 6.58
CA ALA A 60 -11.58 -11.42 6.12
C ALA A 60 -12.25 -11.76 4.78
N LEU A 61 -11.50 -12.29 3.82
CA LEU A 61 -12.01 -12.69 2.51
C LEU A 61 -12.93 -13.91 2.59
N ARG A 62 -12.60 -14.88 3.46
CA ARG A 62 -13.45 -16.03 3.72
C ARG A 62 -14.80 -15.60 4.27
N ALA A 63 -14.85 -14.65 5.21
CA ALA A 63 -16.09 -14.11 5.76
C ALA A 63 -16.94 -13.42 4.67
N LEU A 64 -16.30 -12.67 3.77
CA LEU A 64 -16.98 -12.05 2.62
C LEU A 64 -17.53 -13.10 1.65
N ALA A 65 -16.77 -14.16 1.38
CA ALA A 65 -17.19 -15.25 0.50
C ALA A 65 -18.29 -16.13 1.14
N SER A 66 -18.22 -16.38 2.45
CA SER A 66 -19.17 -17.20 3.19
C SER A 66 -20.48 -16.48 3.47
N SER A 67 -20.52 -15.14 3.50
CA SER A 67 -21.79 -14.38 3.58
C SER A 67 -22.80 -14.71 2.47
N ARG A 68 -22.34 -15.42 1.44
CA ARG A 68 -23.12 -15.90 0.29
C ARG A 68 -23.59 -17.35 0.43
N CYS A 69 -23.20 -18.02 1.51
CA CYS A 69 -23.53 -19.41 1.87
C CYS A 69 -24.03 -19.42 3.32
N GLU A 70 -25.19 -20.01 3.62
CA GLU A 70 -25.90 -19.90 4.91
C GLU A 70 -25.22 -20.59 6.13
N GLU A 71 -23.89 -20.77 6.14
CA GLU A 71 -23.18 -21.50 7.20
C GLU A 71 -22.36 -20.56 8.10
N ASP A 72 -22.94 -20.17 9.24
CA ASP A 72 -22.23 -19.52 10.34
C ASP A 72 -21.34 -20.54 11.08
N ALA A 73 -20.05 -20.57 10.73
CA ALA A 73 -19.06 -21.32 11.49
C ALA A 73 -18.74 -20.61 12.83
N PRO A 74 -18.63 -21.32 13.97
CA PRO A 74 -18.27 -20.73 15.25
C PRO A 74 -16.89 -20.04 15.18
N GLY A 75 -16.84 -18.74 15.48
CA GLY A 75 -15.61 -17.94 15.45
C GLY A 75 -15.32 -17.24 14.11
N ALA A 76 -16.24 -17.30 13.14
CA ALA A 76 -16.14 -16.52 11.91
C ALA A 76 -16.24 -15.01 12.20
N LEU A 77 -15.47 -14.20 11.46
CA LEU A 77 -15.66 -12.75 11.44
C LEU A 77 -17.04 -12.44 10.85
N PRO A 78 -17.75 -11.42 11.37
CA PRO A 78 -18.98 -10.96 10.74
C PRO A 78 -18.66 -10.51 9.31
N ALA A 79 -19.48 -10.93 8.36
CA ALA A 79 -19.35 -10.50 6.98
C ALA A 79 -19.60 -8.99 6.87
N SER A 80 -18.67 -8.25 6.28
CA SER A 80 -18.89 -6.85 5.94
C SER A 80 -19.81 -6.73 4.73
N SER A 81 -20.81 -5.86 4.83
CA SER A 81 -21.67 -5.47 3.72
C SER A 81 -20.90 -4.64 2.67
N ALA A 82 -21.47 -4.54 1.47
CA ALA A 82 -20.92 -3.66 0.43
C ALA A 82 -20.86 -2.19 0.91
N ASP A 83 -21.90 -1.72 1.61
CA ASP A 83 -21.95 -0.34 2.12
C ASP A 83 -20.88 -0.07 3.18
N GLU A 84 -20.59 -1.03 4.06
CA GLU A 84 -19.51 -0.90 5.05
C GLU A 84 -18.13 -0.84 4.39
N LEU A 85 -17.90 -1.66 3.36
CA LEU A 85 -16.67 -1.61 2.57
C LEU A 85 -16.54 -0.27 1.83
N ALA A 86 -17.63 0.22 1.24
CA ALA A 86 -17.65 1.53 0.57
C ALA A 86 -17.37 2.67 1.56
N ALA A 87 -17.96 2.61 2.76
CA ALA A 87 -17.77 3.60 3.81
C ALA A 87 -16.31 3.64 4.28
N ASP A 88 -15.69 2.49 4.55
CA ASP A 88 -14.27 2.42 4.92
C ASP A 88 -13.37 2.90 3.78
N TYR A 89 -13.65 2.51 2.53
CA TYR A 89 -12.91 3.01 1.37
C TYR A 89 -12.96 4.53 1.30
N ALA A 90 -14.15 5.12 1.38
CA ALA A 90 -14.31 6.57 1.38
C ALA A 90 -13.61 7.22 2.59
N ALA A 91 -13.65 6.60 3.76
CA ALA A 91 -13.03 7.11 4.99
C ALA A 91 -11.49 7.07 4.94
N ILE A 92 -10.89 6.13 4.20
CA ILE A 92 -9.45 5.99 4.03
C ILE A 92 -8.94 6.85 2.86
N TYR A 93 -9.51 6.68 1.67
CA TYR A 93 -8.92 7.19 0.43
C TYR A 93 -9.49 8.52 -0.07
N LEU A 94 -10.74 8.84 0.27
CA LEU A 94 -11.44 10.00 -0.31
C LEU A 94 -11.60 11.18 0.67
N THR A 95 -11.98 10.87 1.92
CA THR A 95 -12.33 11.88 2.93
C THR A 95 -11.33 11.96 4.06
N HIS A 96 -10.48 10.94 4.22
CA HIS A 96 -9.53 10.79 5.33
C HIS A 96 -10.18 10.90 6.71
N ALA A 97 -11.46 10.52 6.84
CA ALA A 97 -12.22 10.57 8.08
C ALA A 97 -11.59 9.74 9.21
N LEU A 98 -10.85 8.67 8.87
CA LEU A 98 -10.09 7.88 9.85
C LEU A 98 -8.82 8.60 10.35
N ARG A 99 -8.53 9.80 9.86
CA ARG A 99 -7.22 10.48 9.93
C ARG A 99 -6.09 9.63 9.32
N ALA A 100 -6.45 8.70 8.45
CA ALA A 100 -5.53 7.95 7.62
C ALA A 100 -5.59 8.54 6.21
N SER A 101 -4.44 8.89 5.66
CA SER A 101 -4.31 9.36 4.28
C SER A 101 -3.42 8.39 3.51
N PRO A 102 -3.76 8.03 2.27
CA PRO A 102 -2.91 7.19 1.44
C PRO A 102 -1.73 7.96 0.83
N HIS A 103 -1.40 9.16 1.31
CA HIS A 103 -0.34 10.02 0.76
C HIS A 103 0.83 10.20 1.74
N GLU A 104 2.08 9.98 1.30
CA GLU A 104 3.30 10.17 2.11
C GLU A 104 3.34 11.56 2.76
N SER A 105 3.01 12.62 2.00
CA SER A 105 3.07 14.00 2.47
C SER A 105 2.27 14.26 3.75
N VAL A 106 1.08 13.67 3.90
CA VAL A 106 0.25 13.85 5.11
C VAL A 106 0.93 13.29 6.37
N TRP A 107 1.80 12.30 6.22
CA TRP A 107 2.46 11.64 7.35
C TRP A 107 3.82 12.25 7.68
N ARG A 108 4.53 12.76 6.67
CA ARG A 108 5.92 13.21 6.83
C ARG A 108 6.11 14.71 6.81
N ASP A 109 5.14 15.45 6.30
CA ASP A 109 5.16 16.89 6.36
C ASP A 109 4.65 17.37 7.73
N ASP A 110 5.29 18.42 8.26
CA ASP A 110 4.96 18.97 9.59
C ASP A 110 3.53 19.54 9.64
N ASP A 111 3.01 20.03 8.51
CA ASP A 111 1.66 20.59 8.42
C ASP A 111 0.60 19.50 8.15
N HIS A 112 1.01 18.24 7.95
CA HIS A 112 0.15 17.11 7.61
C HIS A 112 -0.74 17.34 6.37
N LEU A 113 -0.22 18.08 5.39
CA LEU A 113 -0.91 18.43 4.15
C LEU A 113 -0.47 17.55 2.97
N MET A 114 -1.34 17.43 1.97
CA MET A 114 -0.99 16.82 0.69
C MET A 114 -0.11 17.74 -0.17
N LEU A 115 0.58 17.17 -1.17
CA LEU A 115 1.33 17.90 -2.20
C LEU A 115 2.50 18.74 -1.64
N GLN A 116 3.15 18.24 -0.59
CA GLN A 116 4.26 18.92 0.08
C GLN A 116 5.63 18.37 -0.36
N GLY A 117 6.69 18.71 0.37
CA GLY A 117 8.08 18.27 0.12
C GLY A 117 8.21 16.79 -0.28
N PRO A 118 7.59 15.84 0.45
CA PRO A 118 7.57 14.42 0.10
C PRO A 118 7.07 14.12 -1.32
N THR A 119 5.97 14.75 -1.76
CA THR A 119 5.42 14.54 -3.11
C THR A 119 6.42 14.93 -4.20
N PHE A 120 7.14 16.03 -4.02
CA PHE A 120 8.16 16.45 -4.98
C PHE A 120 9.39 15.53 -4.97
N ALA A 121 9.74 14.99 -3.79
CA ALA A 121 10.83 14.03 -3.64
C ALA A 121 10.51 12.71 -4.37
N VAL A 122 9.29 12.18 -4.20
CA VAL A 122 8.80 11.01 -4.94
C VAL A 122 8.80 11.27 -6.45
N ARG A 123 8.26 12.41 -6.90
CA ARG A 123 8.28 12.81 -8.31
C ARG A 123 9.70 12.89 -8.88
N ALA A 124 10.66 13.38 -8.11
CA ALA A 124 12.05 13.44 -8.54
C ALA A 124 12.64 12.03 -8.72
N PHE A 125 12.25 11.07 -7.89
CA PHE A 125 12.62 9.66 -8.04
C PHE A 125 12.02 9.08 -9.33
N TYR A 126 10.73 9.29 -9.59
CA TYR A 126 10.07 8.82 -10.82
C TYR A 126 10.78 9.33 -12.09
N ARG A 127 11.10 10.62 -12.13
CA ARG A 127 11.79 11.23 -13.29
C ARG A 127 13.15 10.62 -13.57
N ARG A 128 13.92 10.24 -12.55
CA ARG A 128 15.24 9.57 -12.73
C ARG A 128 15.13 8.24 -13.46
N HIS A 129 13.97 7.59 -13.37
CA HIS A 129 13.67 6.31 -14.01
C HIS A 129 12.82 6.45 -15.28
N GLY A 130 12.67 7.68 -15.80
CA GLY A 130 11.89 7.97 -17.00
C GLY A 130 10.38 7.78 -16.81
N ILE A 131 9.89 7.88 -15.56
CA ILE A 131 8.48 7.74 -15.22
C ILE A 131 7.87 9.11 -14.93
N GLN A 132 6.64 9.28 -15.41
CA GLN A 132 5.81 10.43 -15.10
C GLN A 132 4.39 9.94 -14.86
N VAL A 133 3.80 10.33 -13.73
CA VAL A 133 2.38 10.09 -13.47
C VAL A 133 1.56 10.91 -14.47
N SER A 134 0.62 10.25 -15.14
CA SER A 134 -0.16 10.81 -16.25
C SER A 134 -1.11 11.93 -15.82
N ASP A 135 -1.76 11.78 -14.67
CA ASP A 135 -2.62 12.81 -14.09
C ASP A 135 -2.47 12.90 -12.57
N TRP A 136 -1.62 13.82 -12.11
CA TRP A 136 -1.43 14.09 -10.70
C TRP A 136 -2.69 14.63 -10.00
N ARG A 137 -3.66 15.18 -10.75
CA ARG A 137 -4.93 15.67 -10.18
C ARG A 137 -5.88 14.53 -9.85
N ALA A 138 -5.78 13.42 -10.59
CA ALA A 138 -6.54 12.21 -10.29
C ALA A 138 -5.93 11.46 -9.09
N ARG A 139 -4.59 11.38 -9.03
CA ARG A 139 -3.86 10.76 -7.92
C ARG A 139 -2.47 11.37 -7.82
N ALA A 140 -2.12 11.90 -6.67
CA ALA A 140 -0.81 12.52 -6.46
C ALA A 140 0.34 11.51 -6.58
N ASP A 141 1.55 12.01 -6.83
CA ASP A 141 2.75 11.18 -7.03
C ASP A 141 3.08 10.32 -5.81
N ASP A 142 2.81 10.81 -4.59
CA ASP A 142 3.09 10.14 -3.32
C ASP A 142 1.93 9.30 -2.77
N HIS A 143 0.98 8.95 -3.64
CA HIS A 143 -0.10 8.07 -3.25
C HIS A 143 0.40 6.62 -3.17
N LEU A 144 -0.01 5.88 -2.14
CA LEU A 144 0.35 4.48 -1.85
C LEU A 144 0.41 3.59 -3.11
N VAL A 145 -0.64 3.65 -3.92
CA VAL A 145 -0.73 2.89 -5.18
C VAL A 145 0.44 3.18 -6.12
N HIS A 146 0.78 4.45 -6.36
CA HIS A 146 1.89 4.81 -7.24
C HIS A 146 3.23 4.37 -6.65
N GLU A 147 3.40 4.50 -5.33
CA GLU A 147 4.61 4.03 -4.65
C GLU A 147 4.80 2.52 -4.77
N LEU A 148 3.74 1.72 -4.57
CA LEU A 148 3.76 0.27 -4.76
C LEU A 148 4.05 -0.13 -6.21
N GLU A 149 3.36 0.50 -7.18
CA GLU A 149 3.57 0.25 -8.61
C GLU A 149 4.99 0.61 -9.05
N PHE A 150 5.57 1.67 -8.46
CA PHE A 150 6.93 2.07 -8.75
C PHE A 150 7.96 1.09 -8.20
N VAL A 151 7.78 0.57 -6.99
CA VAL A 151 8.65 -0.51 -6.47
C VAL A 151 8.55 -1.75 -7.35
N ALA A 152 7.34 -2.16 -7.74
CA ALA A 152 7.14 -3.29 -8.65
C ALA A 152 7.88 -3.10 -9.98
N LEU A 153 7.80 -1.90 -10.57
CA LEU A 153 8.53 -1.57 -11.80
C LEU A 153 10.05 -1.67 -11.63
N LEU A 154 10.60 -1.18 -10.52
CA LEU A 154 12.05 -1.26 -10.27
C LEU A 154 12.51 -2.71 -10.13
N LEU A 155 11.72 -3.57 -9.48
CA LEU A 155 11.99 -5.00 -9.38
C LEU A 155 11.99 -5.68 -10.76
N GLU A 156 10.99 -5.39 -11.59
CA GLU A 156 10.89 -5.91 -12.97
C GLU A 156 12.09 -5.50 -13.83
N ARG A 157 12.64 -4.30 -13.60
CA ARG A 157 13.84 -3.79 -14.29
C ARG A 157 15.15 -4.33 -13.73
N GLY A 158 15.13 -5.03 -12.59
CA GLY A 158 16.33 -5.47 -11.88
C GLY A 158 17.05 -4.34 -11.14
N ASP A 159 16.41 -3.19 -10.94
CA ASP A 159 16.96 -2.01 -10.26
C ASP A 159 16.88 -2.17 -8.72
N GLU A 160 17.35 -3.30 -8.17
CA GLU A 160 17.15 -3.69 -6.77
C GLU A 160 17.66 -2.66 -5.75
N ARG A 161 18.79 -2.02 -6.03
CA ARG A 161 19.33 -0.97 -5.15
C ARG A 161 18.43 0.27 -5.10
N GLU A 162 17.78 0.60 -6.20
CA GLU A 162 16.83 1.71 -6.27
C GLU A 162 15.51 1.34 -5.62
N ALA A 163 15.03 0.09 -5.80
CA ALA A 163 13.86 -0.42 -5.09
C ALA A 163 14.07 -0.36 -3.57
N ALA A 164 15.24 -0.82 -3.09
CA ALA A 164 15.61 -0.77 -1.68
C ALA A 164 15.67 0.67 -1.16
N ARG A 165 16.19 1.59 -1.96
CA ARG A 165 16.30 3.00 -1.57
C ARG A 165 14.95 3.67 -1.51
N PHE A 166 14.09 3.42 -2.50
CA PHE A 166 12.75 3.97 -2.56
C PHE A 166 11.89 3.48 -1.40
N LEU A 167 11.86 2.15 -1.17
CA LEU A 167 11.16 1.56 -0.02
C LEU A 167 11.59 2.20 1.30
N LYS A 168 12.89 2.29 1.57
CA LYS A 168 13.40 2.83 2.84
C LYS A 168 13.20 4.34 3.01
N THR A 169 13.29 5.11 1.93
CA THR A 169 13.26 6.58 1.97
C THR A 169 11.83 7.13 1.96
N HIS A 170 10.94 6.45 1.22
CA HIS A 170 9.57 6.85 0.96
C HIS A 170 8.61 5.87 1.64
N LEU A 171 8.23 4.80 0.96
CA LEU A 171 7.11 3.95 1.35
C LEU A 171 7.14 3.46 2.81
N LEU A 172 8.25 2.87 3.27
CA LEU A 172 8.39 2.37 4.65
C LEU A 172 8.63 3.48 5.70
N ALA A 173 8.83 4.74 5.29
CA ALA A 173 8.96 5.85 6.21
C ALA A 173 7.61 6.35 6.76
N TRP A 174 6.49 5.94 6.16
CA TRP A 174 5.14 6.37 6.56
C TRP A 174 4.11 5.24 6.58
N LEU A 175 4.28 4.21 5.74
CA LEU A 175 3.35 3.07 5.65
C LEU A 175 3.09 2.37 6.99
N PRO A 176 4.07 2.20 7.93
CA PRO A 176 3.79 1.60 9.24
C PRO A 176 2.72 2.36 10.04
N ASP A 177 2.78 3.69 10.01
CA ASP A 177 1.84 4.55 10.73
C ASP A 177 0.46 4.58 10.06
N PHE A 178 0.44 4.59 8.72
CA PHE A 178 -0.79 4.40 7.94
C PHE A 178 -1.45 3.06 8.28
N ALA A 179 -0.69 1.96 8.20
CA ALA A 179 -1.23 0.63 8.39
C ALA A 179 -1.78 0.44 9.80
N ARG A 180 -1.04 0.92 10.81
CA ARG A 180 -1.48 0.92 12.20
C ARG A 180 -2.77 1.73 12.38
N ARG A 181 -2.89 2.90 11.75
CA ARG A 181 -4.08 3.75 11.91
C ARG A 181 -5.31 3.15 11.24
N VAL A 182 -5.16 2.57 10.05
CA VAL A 182 -6.25 1.87 9.36
C VAL A 182 -6.68 0.65 10.17
N ALA A 183 -5.74 -0.19 10.61
CA ALA A 183 -6.05 -1.37 11.42
C ALA A 183 -6.79 -1.04 12.73
N GLN A 184 -6.53 0.13 13.33
CA GLN A 184 -7.18 0.58 14.56
C GLN A 184 -8.58 1.18 14.35
N ARG A 185 -8.91 1.63 13.13
CA ARG A 185 -10.06 2.53 12.90
C ARG A 185 -11.02 2.08 11.81
N ALA A 186 -10.58 1.21 10.90
CA ALA A 186 -11.46 0.63 9.89
C ALA A 186 -12.56 -0.18 10.59
N ALA A 187 -13.80 -0.05 10.11
CA ALA A 187 -14.92 -0.84 10.61
C ALA A 187 -14.90 -2.26 10.05
N THR A 188 -14.31 -2.45 8.88
CA THR A 188 -14.27 -3.73 8.16
C THR A 188 -12.94 -4.46 8.41
N PRO A 189 -12.98 -5.78 8.69
CA PRO A 189 -11.77 -6.58 8.78
C PRO A 189 -10.94 -6.58 7.49
N PHE A 190 -11.59 -6.43 6.33
CA PHE A 190 -10.91 -6.40 5.03
C PHE A 190 -9.90 -5.26 4.90
N TYR A 191 -10.29 -4.00 5.15
CA TYR A 191 -9.36 -2.88 5.03
C TYR A 191 -8.29 -2.87 6.13
N ALA A 192 -8.63 -3.33 7.33
CA ALA A 192 -7.66 -3.56 8.40
C ALA A 192 -6.59 -4.59 7.98
N ALA A 193 -7.02 -5.74 7.44
CA ALA A 193 -6.13 -6.79 6.96
C ALA A 193 -5.32 -6.35 5.73
N LEU A 194 -5.93 -5.61 4.80
CA LEU A 194 -5.25 -5.09 3.60
C LEU A 194 -4.09 -4.18 3.98
N ALA A 195 -4.32 -3.27 4.92
CA ALA A 195 -3.29 -2.36 5.40
C ALA A 195 -2.10 -3.10 6.04
N GLY A 196 -2.37 -4.10 6.88
CA GLY A 196 -1.34 -4.94 7.50
C GLY A 196 -0.58 -5.78 6.47
N LEU A 197 -1.30 -6.43 5.55
CA LEU A 197 -0.71 -7.27 4.50
C LEU A 197 0.20 -6.45 3.56
N THR A 198 -0.20 -5.24 3.20
CA THR A 198 0.60 -4.33 2.38
C THR A 198 1.89 -3.92 3.08
N LEU A 199 1.83 -3.59 4.38
CA LEU A 199 3.03 -3.32 5.18
C LEU A 199 3.97 -4.54 5.22
N ALA A 200 3.44 -5.72 5.56
CA ALA A 200 4.21 -6.95 5.65
C ALA A 200 4.89 -7.31 4.32
N ALA A 201 4.20 -7.12 3.19
CA ALA A 201 4.76 -7.34 1.87
C ALA A 201 5.90 -6.37 1.55
N CYS A 202 5.75 -5.08 1.85
CA CYS A 202 6.80 -4.07 1.65
C CYS A 202 8.03 -4.36 2.52
N GLU A 203 7.84 -4.74 3.78
CA GLU A 203 8.95 -5.12 4.67
C GLU A 203 9.63 -6.42 4.22
N ALA A 204 8.86 -7.41 3.78
CA ALA A 204 9.41 -8.66 3.24
C ALA A 204 10.21 -8.42 1.96
N CYS A 205 9.73 -7.53 1.08
CA CYS A 205 10.46 -7.08 -0.10
C CYS A 205 11.79 -6.42 0.31
N GLN A 206 11.75 -5.46 1.24
CA GLN A 206 12.92 -4.76 1.74
C GLN A 206 13.97 -5.71 2.36
N ARG A 207 13.55 -6.78 3.03
CA ARG A 207 14.45 -7.80 3.61
C ARG A 207 15.19 -8.63 2.56
N ARG A 208 14.61 -8.83 1.36
CA ARG A 208 15.23 -9.59 0.25
C ARG A 208 16.16 -8.73 -0.60
N LEU A 209 16.04 -7.41 -0.51
CA LEU A 209 16.81 -6.45 -1.29
C LEU A 209 18.18 -6.14 -0.67
N PRO A 210 19.15 -5.66 -1.46
CA PRO A 210 20.45 -5.26 -0.94
C PRO A 210 20.35 -4.10 0.06
N SER A 211 21.24 -4.10 1.05
CA SER A 211 21.32 -3.00 2.03
C SER A 211 21.76 -1.70 1.36
N VAL A 212 21.01 -0.63 1.62
CA VAL A 212 21.30 0.73 1.15
C VAL A 212 21.03 1.75 2.26
N ALA A 213 21.73 2.89 2.20
CA ALA A 213 21.41 4.04 3.04
C ALA A 213 20.09 4.68 2.60
N ALA A 214 19.28 5.12 3.57
CA ALA A 214 18.13 5.99 3.29
C ALA A 214 18.64 7.36 2.85
N LEU A 215 17.93 8.03 1.96
CA LEU A 215 18.19 9.45 1.71
C LEU A 215 17.57 10.27 2.84
N PRO A 216 18.20 11.40 3.24
CA PRO A 216 17.59 12.31 4.19
C PRO A 216 16.25 12.85 3.63
N PRO A 217 15.25 13.07 4.49
CA PRO A 217 13.98 13.65 4.07
C PRO A 217 14.20 15.04 3.45
N VAL A 218 13.38 15.38 2.46
CA VAL A 218 13.37 16.72 1.89
C VAL A 218 12.63 17.62 2.87
N VAL A 219 13.39 18.43 3.61
CA VAL A 219 12.85 19.49 4.46
C VAL A 219 12.44 20.63 3.53
N ALA A 220 11.19 21.08 3.60
CA ALA A 220 10.80 22.32 2.95
C ALA A 220 11.57 23.45 3.63
N ASP A 221 12.37 24.21 2.88
CA ASP A 221 12.91 25.47 3.40
C ASP A 221 11.70 26.36 3.74
N GLY A 222 11.46 26.58 5.04
CA GLY A 222 10.48 27.56 5.50
C GLY A 222 10.81 28.92 4.88
N PRO A 223 9.81 29.81 4.66
CA PRO A 223 10.07 31.08 4.01
C PRO A 223 11.16 31.81 4.79
N ALA A 224 12.32 32.01 4.14
CA ALA A 224 13.41 32.80 4.68
C ALA A 224 12.82 34.12 5.19
N GLY A 225 12.90 34.34 6.50
CA GLY A 225 12.31 35.49 7.16
C GLY A 225 12.68 36.77 6.40
N ALA A 226 11.68 37.40 5.80
CA ALA A 226 11.87 38.72 5.23
C ALA A 226 12.34 39.64 6.36
N PRO A 227 13.43 40.41 6.19
CA PRO A 227 13.82 41.39 7.19
C PRO A 227 12.70 42.43 7.27
N GLY A 228 12.00 42.45 8.40
CA GLY A 228 11.00 43.45 8.69
C GLY A 228 11.63 44.83 8.60
N CYS A 229 11.14 45.64 7.66
CA CYS A 229 11.33 47.08 7.73
C CYS A 229 10.34 47.61 8.78
N GLY A 230 10.87 47.99 9.93
CA GLY A 230 10.17 48.66 11.02
C GLY A 230 11.13 49.57 11.77
#